data_AF-A0A2X2BJY5-F1
#
_entry.id   AF-A0A2X2BJY5-F1
#
_cell.length_a   1.000
_cell.length_b   1.000
_cell.length_c   1.000
_cell.angle_alpha   90.00
_cell.angle_beta   90.00
_cell.angle_gamma   90.00
#
_symmetry.space_group_name_H-M   'P 1'
#
loop_
_entity.id
_entity.type
_entity.pdbx_description
1 polymer ?
#
loop_
_entity_poly.entity_id
_entity_poly.type
_entity_poly.pdbx_seq_one_letter_code
_entity_poly.pdbx_strand_id
1 'polypeptide(L)' 'MKEKNSNGITQKDELYSLDKAGTNYIELNITKSHFYDLNNNFHQLESFLNCNNGNKTLITDVLLHQKT' A
#
# COMPACT_ATOMS: atom_id res chain seq x y z
N MET A 1 -1.98 5.12 4.41
CA MET A 1 -3.38 5.57 4.50
C MET A 1 -4.13 4.52 5.29
N LYS A 2 -4.78 4.89 6.38
CA LYS A 2 -5.69 3.98 7.08
C LYS A 2 -7.04 4.68 7.12
N GLU A 3 -7.86 4.42 6.11
CA GLU A 3 -9.24 4.83 6.11
C GLU A 3 -9.95 4.08 7.24
N LYS A 4 -10.51 4.81 8.22
CA LYS A 4 -11.02 4.18 9.45
C LYS A 4 -12.46 3.72 9.31
N ASN A 5 -13.19 4.26 8.33
CA ASN A 5 -14.64 4.10 8.20
C ASN A 5 -15.09 3.52 6.84
N SER A 6 -14.16 3.28 5.90
CA SER A 6 -14.43 2.64 4.60
C SER A 6 -15.56 3.28 3.79
N ASN A 7 -15.66 4.61 3.79
CA ASN A 7 -16.69 5.38 3.11
C ASN A 7 -16.25 5.98 1.76
N GLY A 8 -15.01 5.75 1.33
CA GLY A 8 -14.42 6.28 0.10
C GLY A 8 -14.04 7.76 0.17
N ILE A 9 -14.14 8.42 1.32
CA ILE A 9 -13.85 9.85 1.51
C ILE A 9 -12.68 10.01 2.47
N THR A 10 -11.55 10.46 1.95
CA THR A 10 -10.35 10.70 2.77
C THR A 10 -10.50 11.94 3.64
N GLN A 11 -10.33 11.77 4.95
CA GLN A 11 -10.30 12.84 5.94
C GLN A 11 -8.87 13.23 6.33
N LYS A 12 -8.72 14.43 6.90
CA LYS A 12 -7.40 14.99 7.23
C LYS A 12 -6.59 14.10 8.19
N ASP A 13 -7.25 13.42 9.13
CA ASP A 13 -6.60 12.53 10.09
C ASP A 13 -6.30 11.12 9.53
N GLU A 14 -6.68 10.84 8.29
CA GLU A 14 -6.37 9.58 7.57
C GLU A 14 -5.14 9.71 6.66
N LEU A 15 -4.66 10.95 6.49
CA LEU A 15 -3.46 11.30 5.72
C LEU A 15 -2.19 11.21 6.58
N TYR A 16 -1.15 10.63 6.00
CA TYR A 16 0.18 10.52 6.60
C TYR A 16 1.23 10.98 5.60
N SER A 17 2.17 11.81 6.03
CA SER A 17 3.37 12.09 5.23
C SER A 17 4.33 10.91 5.26
N LEU A 18 5.16 10.77 4.22
CA LEU A 18 6.18 9.73 4.15
C LEU A 18 7.17 9.81 5.31
N ASP A 19 7.57 11.03 5.69
CA ASP A 19 8.42 11.28 6.86
C ASP A 19 7.79 10.76 8.16
N LYS A 20 6.52 11.08 8.42
CA LYS A 20 5.79 10.56 9.59
C LYS A 20 5.58 9.05 9.55
N ALA A 21 5.52 8.46 8.36
CA ALA A 21 5.45 7.02 8.17
C ALA A 21 6.80 6.33 8.34
N GLY A 22 7.89 7.08 8.54
CA GLY A 22 9.24 6.55 8.71
C GLY A 22 9.85 6.04 7.40
N THR A 23 9.36 6.54 6.25
CA THR A 23 9.89 6.18 4.93
C THR A 23 11.24 6.84 4.69
N ASN A 24 12.22 6.06 4.23
CA ASN A 24 13.50 6.55 3.72
C ASN A 24 13.45 6.72 2.19
N TYR A 25 13.27 5.60 1.47
CA TYR A 25 13.17 5.60 0.01
C TYR A 25 12.28 4.46 -0.51
N ILE A 26 11.81 4.60 -1.75
CA ILE A 26 11.01 3.62 -2.45
C ILE A 26 11.86 3.03 -3.59
N GLU A 27 11.88 1.71 -3.69
CA GLU A 27 12.49 1.03 -4.83
C GLU A 27 11.60 1.20 -6.06
N LEU A 28 12.20 1.48 -7.23
CA LEU A 28 11.47 1.59 -8.50
C LEU A 28 11.51 0.29 -9.32
N ASN A 29 12.32 -0.67 -8.90
CA ASN A 29 12.33 -2.01 -9.48
C ASN A 29 11.07 -2.75 -9.05
N ILE A 30 10.45 -3.46 -9.99
CA ILE A 30 9.19 -4.17 -9.76
C ILE A 30 9.36 -5.66 -10.06
N THR A 31 8.65 -6.49 -9.30
CA THR A 31 8.45 -7.92 -9.55
C THR A 31 6.97 -8.17 -9.85
N LYS A 32 6.65 -9.11 -10.74
CA LYS A 32 5.25 -9.47 -11.03
C LYS A 32 4.82 -10.65 -10.15
N SER A 33 3.68 -10.56 -9.46
CA SER A 33 3.15 -11.63 -8.61
C SER A 33 1.83 -12.25 -9.09
N HIS A 34 0.97 -11.50 -9.79
CA HIS A 34 -0.34 -11.95 -10.31
C HIS A 34 -1.16 -12.77 -9.30
N PHE A 35 -1.39 -12.21 -8.12
CA PHE A 35 -2.00 -12.87 -6.96
C PHE A 35 -3.41 -12.31 -6.67
N TYR A 36 -4.33 -13.16 -6.19
CA TYR A 36 -5.62 -12.73 -5.64
C TYR A 36 -5.64 -12.95 -4.12
N ASP A 37 -6.01 -11.93 -3.36
CA ASP A 37 -6.15 -12.06 -1.91
C ASP A 37 -7.47 -12.71 -1.48
N LEU A 38 -7.64 -12.92 -0.17
CA LEU A 38 -8.84 -13.55 0.41
C LEU A 38 -10.14 -12.76 0.18
N ASN A 39 -10.04 -11.49 -0.23
CA ASN A 39 -11.17 -10.63 -0.56
C ASN A 39 -11.38 -10.51 -2.09
N ASN A 40 -10.69 -11.34 -2.88
CA ASN A 40 -10.67 -11.29 -4.35
C ASN A 40 -10.12 -9.99 -4.93
N ASN A 41 -9.33 -9.20 -4.18
CA ASN A 41 -8.57 -8.12 -4.79
C ASN A 41 -7.38 -8.69 -5.55
N PHE A 42 -7.04 -8.10 -6.67
CA PHE A 42 -5.93 -8.55 -7.52
C PHE A 42 -4.68 -7.69 -7.30
N HIS A 43 -3.54 -8.34 -7.13
CA HIS A 43 -2.21 -7.76 -6.87
C HIS A 43 -1.28 -8.18 -8.02
N GLN A 44 -0.74 -7.23 -8.79
CA GLN A 44 -0.01 -7.58 -10.03
C GLN A 44 1.50 -7.37 -9.92
N LEU A 45 1.91 -6.29 -9.28
CA LEU A 45 3.23 -5.70 -9.22
C LEU A 45 3.60 -5.47 -7.76
N GLU A 46 4.81 -5.85 -7.43
CA GLU A 46 5.37 -5.73 -6.09
C GLU A 46 6.68 -4.94 -6.16
N SER A 47 6.90 -4.11 -5.15
CA SER A 47 8.17 -3.44 -4.90
C SER A 47 8.34 -3.26 -3.40
N PHE A 48 9.30 -2.46 -2.98
CA PHE A 48 9.59 -2.29 -1.56
C PHE A 48 9.81 -0.83 -1.16
N LEU A 49 9.32 -0.54 0.04
CA LEU A 49 9.59 0.65 0.81
C LEU A 49 10.67 0.33 1.85
N ASN A 50 11.73 1.14 1.88
CA ASN A 50 12.77 1.04 2.89
C ASN A 50 12.53 2.10 3.97
N CYS A 51 12.51 1.67 5.22
CA CYS A 51 12.18 2.50 6.37
C CYS A 51 13.46 3.03 7.06
N ASN A 52 13.33 4.15 7.77
CA ASN A 52 14.43 4.80 8.49
C ASN A 52 15.05 3.91 9.59
N ASN A 53 14.30 2.92 10.10
CA ASN A 53 14.78 1.95 11.08
C ASN A 53 15.51 0.74 10.46
N GLY A 54 15.75 0.75 9.15
CA GLY A 54 16.38 -0.36 8.42
C GLY A 54 15.43 -1.48 8.02
N ASN A 55 14.15 -1.43 8.42
CA ASN A 55 13.16 -2.41 7.97
C ASN A 55 12.79 -2.17 6.50
N LYS A 56 12.38 -3.25 5.86
CA LYS A 56 11.88 -3.26 4.48
C LYS A 56 10.43 -3.75 4.47
N THR A 57 9.56 -3.03 3.78
CA THR A 57 8.12 -3.31 3.71
C THR A 57 7.72 -3.52 2.26
N LEU A 58 6.97 -4.59 1.98
CA LEU A 58 6.38 -4.84 0.66
C LEU A 58 5.34 -3.77 0.33
N ILE A 59 5.39 -3.24 -0.88
CA ILE A 59 4.33 -2.41 -1.46
C ILE A 59 3.85 -3.08 -2.75
N THR A 60 2.57 -2.92 -3.06
CA THR A 60 1.96 -3.58 -4.23
C THR A 60 0.88 -2.69 -4.82
N ASP A 61 0.67 -2.79 -6.13
CA ASP A 61 -0.56 -2.27 -6.74
C ASP A 61 -1.72 -3.21 -6.42
N VAL A 62 -2.92 -2.64 -6.29
CA VAL A 62 -4.11 -3.42 -5.98
C VAL A 62 -5.26 -2.95 -6.84
N LEU A 63 -5.85 -3.88 -7.60
CA LEU A 63 -7.19 -3.72 -8.16
C LEU A 63 -8.20 -4.23 -7.13
N LEU A 64 -8.88 -3.28 -6.48
CA LEU A 64 -9.88 -3.58 -5.45
C LEU A 64 -11.14 -4.18 -6.08
N HIS A 65 -11.62 -5.28 -5.51
CA HIS A 65 -12.89 -5.87 -5.87
C HIS A 65 -14.04 -5.05 -5.25
N GLN A 66 -14.89 -4.47 -6.10
CA GLN A 66 -16.06 -3.74 -5.64
C GLN A 66 -17.18 -4.72 -5.27
N LYS A 67 -17.53 -4.77 -3.98
CA LYS A 67 -18.76 -5.40 -3.53
C LYS A 67 -19.93 -4.49 -3.93
N THR A 68 -20.73 -4.95 -4.89
CA THR A 68 -22.04 -4.37 -5.23
C THR A 68 -23.08 -4.67 -4.17
#